data_AF-A0AAW9F8U3-F1
#
_entry.id   AF-A0AAW9F8U3-F1
#
_cell.length_a   1.000
_cell.length_b   1.000
_cell.length_c   1.000
_cell.angle_alpha   90.00
_cell.angle_beta   90.00
_cell.angle_gamma   90.00
#
_symmetry.space_group_name_H-M   'P 1'
#
loop_
_entity.id
_entity.type
_entity.pdbx_description
1 polymer ?
#
loop_
_entity_poly.entity_id
_entity_poly.type
_entity_poly.pdbx_seq_one_letter_code
_entity_poly.pdbx_strand_id
1 'polypeptide(L)' 'MLGLVLPLLFAQPLAARETLSVAWSHWPPFSQIAADGTLGGLDVTLTRQILGKAGVEPAFRNLPWARNAVQI' A
#
# COMPACT_ATOMS: atom_id res chain seq x y z
N MET A 1 16.50 42.51 -11.08
CA MET A 1 15.50 42.06 -10.08
C MET A 1 14.71 40.83 -10.54
N LEU A 2 15.30 39.90 -11.32
CA LEU A 2 14.59 38.75 -11.93
C LEU A 2 15.22 37.39 -11.61
N GLY A 3 16.22 37.33 -10.72
CA GLY A 3 16.97 36.10 -10.44
C GLY A 3 16.35 35.21 -9.36
N LEU A 4 15.40 35.72 -8.57
CA LEU A 4 14.90 35.04 -7.37
C LEU A 4 13.59 34.25 -7.59
N VAL A 5 12.97 34.37 -8.76
CA VAL A 5 11.67 33.72 -9.06
C VAL A 5 11.84 32.27 -9.51
N LEU A 6 12.98 31.94 -10.12
CA LEU A 6 13.26 30.62 -10.69
C LEU A 6 13.38 29.48 -9.65
N PRO A 7 14.05 29.62 -8.49
CA PRO A 7 14.15 28.53 -7.51
C PRO A 7 12.83 28.26 -6.76
N LEU A 8 11.91 29.24 -6.71
CA LEU A 8 10.64 29.09 -6.00
C LEU A 8 9.64 28.18 -6.75
N LEU A 9 9.77 28.08 -8.08
CA LEU A 9 8.95 27.18 -8.91
C LEU A 9 9.32 25.71 -8.74
N PHE A 10 10.55 25.41 -8.30
CA PHE A 10 11.02 24.04 -8.07
C PHE A 10 10.74 23.51 -6.66
N ALA A 11 10.25 24.35 -5.75
CA ALA A 11 9.79 23.94 -4.43
C ALA A 11 8.39 23.31 -4.50
N GLN A 12 8.24 22.23 -5.27
CA GLN A 12 7.05 21.39 -5.17
C GLN A 12 7.08 20.69 -3.80
N PRO A 13 6.04 20.81 -2.96
CA PRO A 13 5.98 20.02 -1.75
C PRO A 13 6.00 18.55 -2.15
N LEU A 14 7.02 17.81 -1.71
CA LEU A 14 7.04 16.37 -1.82
C LEU A 14 5.94 15.85 -0.91
N ALA A 15 4.73 15.71 -1.45
CA ALA A 15 3.59 15.16 -0.74
C ALA A 15 3.87 13.67 -0.48
N ALA A 16 4.41 13.37 0.71
CA ALA A 16 4.56 12.01 1.17
C ALA A 16 3.16 11.40 1.30
N ARG A 17 2.83 10.40 0.47
CA ARG A 17 1.59 9.64 0.64
C ARG A 17 1.66 8.89 1.95
N GLU A 18 0.63 9.05 2.77
CA GLU A 18 0.50 8.27 3.99
C GLU A 18 0.49 6.78 3.64
N THR A 19 1.27 5.98 4.35
CA THR A 19 1.42 4.55 4.07
C THR A 19 0.87 3.73 5.22
N LEU A 20 0.00 2.77 4.94
CA LEU A 20 -0.56 1.85 5.92
C LEU A 20 0.03 0.46 5.73
N SER A 21 0.57 -0.12 6.81
CA SER A 21 1.04 -1.52 6.78
C SER A 21 -0.14 -2.48 6.85
N VAL A 22 -0.27 -3.35 5.86
CA VAL A 22 -1.34 -4.34 5.78
C VAL A 22 -0.75 -5.74 5.91
N ALA A 23 -1.16 -6.47 6.94
CA ALA A 23 -0.80 -7.86 7.12
C ALA A 23 -1.49 -8.74 6.06
N TRP A 24 -0.76 -9.69 5.48
CA TRP A 24 -1.35 -10.70 4.61
C TRP A 24 -0.69 -12.06 4.82
N SER A 25 -1.39 -13.13 4.43
CA SER A 25 -0.87 -14.49 4.39
C SER A 25 -1.38 -15.18 3.11
N HIS A 26 -0.75 -16.29 2.74
CA HIS A 26 -1.17 -17.07 1.57
C HIS A 26 -2.50 -17.79 1.86
N TRP A 27 -3.57 -17.31 1.23
CA TRP A 27 -4.92 -17.85 1.32
C TRP A 27 -5.71 -17.60 0.01
N PRO A 28 -5.52 -18.44 -1.01
CA PRO A 28 -6.31 -18.39 -2.24
C PRO A 28 -7.83 -18.53 -1.99
N PRO A 29 -8.70 -17.80 -2.72
CA PRO A 29 -8.42 -16.77 -3.74
C PRO A 29 -8.32 -15.34 -3.16
N PHE A 30 -8.29 -15.19 -1.84
CA PHE A 30 -8.39 -13.91 -1.15
C PHE A 30 -7.06 -13.14 -1.13
N SER A 31 -5.96 -13.85 -0.95
CA SER A 31 -4.62 -13.30 -0.89
C SER A 31 -3.59 -14.31 -1.36
N GLN A 32 -2.95 -14.05 -2.50
CA GLN A 32 -2.00 -14.98 -3.11
C GLN A 32 -0.99 -14.23 -3.99
N ILE A 33 0.19 -14.81 -4.16
CA ILE A 33 1.13 -14.37 -5.19
C ILE A 33 0.65 -14.93 -6.54
N ALA A 34 0.43 -14.05 -7.51
CA ALA A 34 0.06 -14.42 -8.87
C ALA A 34 1.29 -14.94 -9.64
N ALA A 35 1.06 -15.45 -10.86
CA ALA A 35 2.12 -16.03 -11.68
C ALA A 35 3.21 -15.02 -12.06
N ASP A 36 2.89 -13.72 -12.07
CA ASP A 36 3.81 -12.62 -12.33
C ASP A 36 4.60 -12.17 -11.08
N GLY A 37 4.41 -12.84 -9.94
CA GLY A 37 5.06 -12.50 -8.68
C GLY A 37 4.38 -11.38 -7.89
N THR A 38 3.26 -10.85 -8.37
CA THR A 38 2.53 -9.78 -7.68
C THR A 38 1.58 -10.34 -6.61
N LEU A 39 1.40 -9.61 -5.50
CA LEU A 39 0.39 -9.94 -4.52
C LEU A 39 -0.99 -9.49 -5.04
N GLY A 40 -1.90 -10.45 -5.17
CA GLY A 40 -3.28 -10.26 -5.61
C GLY A 40 -4.28 -11.09 -4.80
N GLY A 41 -5.51 -11.16 -5.29
CA GLY A 41 -6.64 -11.79 -4.60
C GLY A 41 -7.71 -10.78 -4.18
N LEU A 42 -8.85 -11.29 -3.71
CA LEU A 42 -10.03 -10.48 -3.39
C LEU A 42 -9.74 -9.43 -2.31
N ASP A 43 -9.16 -9.84 -1.18
CA ASP A 43 -8.91 -8.97 -0.03
C ASP A 43 -7.83 -7.93 -0.36
N VAL A 44 -6.81 -8.33 -1.12
CA VAL A 44 -5.75 -7.43 -1.59
C VAL A 44 -6.31 -6.36 -2.51
N THR A 45 -7.18 -6.75 -3.44
CA THR A 45 -7.82 -5.82 -4.40
C THR A 45 -8.72 -4.83 -3.67
N LEU A 46 -9.58 -5.33 -2.78
CA LEU A 46 -10.48 -4.50 -2.00
C LEU A 46 -9.71 -3.51 -1.11
N THR A 47 -8.65 -3.98 -0.45
CA THR A 47 -7.80 -3.14 0.41
C THR A 47 -7.15 -2.01 -0.38
N ARG A 48 -6.60 -2.30 -1.57
CA ARG A 48 -6.02 -1.26 -2.44
C ARG A 48 -7.06 -0.23 -2.85
N GLN A 49 -8.28 -0.66 -3.17
CA GLN A 49 -9.36 0.26 -3.56
C GLN A 49 -9.81 1.14 -2.40
N ILE A 50 -9.96 0.58 -1.18
CA ILE A 50 -10.38 1.35 0.00
C ILE A 50 -9.32 2.38 0.35
N LEU A 51 -8.06 1.97 0.47
CA LEU A 51 -6.97 2.87 0.87
C LEU A 51 -6.64 3.88 -0.23
N GLY A 52 -6.71 3.48 -1.50
CA GLY A 52 -6.56 4.39 -2.63
C GLY A 52 -7.62 5.50 -2.64
N LYS A 53 -8.88 5.18 -2.30
CA LYS A 53 -9.94 6.20 -2.13
C LYS A 53 -9.68 7.12 -0.93
N ALA A 54 -8.97 6.65 0.09
CA ALA A 54 -8.56 7.43 1.25
C ALA A 54 -7.26 8.22 1.02
N GLY A 55 -6.59 8.10 -0.13
CA GLY A 55 -5.30 8.73 -0.40
C GLY A 55 -4.12 8.07 0.33
N VAL A 56 -4.30 6.85 0.83
CA VAL A 56 -3.32 6.07 1.60
C VAL A 56 -2.77 4.94 0.75
N GLU A 57 -1.44 4.74 0.79
CA GLU A 57 -0.78 3.64 0.09
C GLU A 57 -0.67 2.39 0.98
N PRO A 58 -1.17 1.22 0.56
CA PRO A 58 -0.94 -0.01 1.29
C PRO A 58 0.48 -0.55 1.12
N ALA A 59 1.17 -0.78 2.23
CA ALA A 59 2.39 -1.56 2.32
C ALA A 59 2.08 -2.97 2.83
N PHE A 60 1.90 -3.92 1.92
CA PHE A 60 1.60 -5.31 2.28
C PHE A 60 2.81 -6.03 2.88
N ARG A 61 2.64 -6.63 4.06
CA ARG A 61 3.65 -7.39 4.80
C ARG A 61 3.17 -8.81 5.03
N ASN A 62 3.96 -9.79 4.58
CA ASN A 62 3.64 -11.20 4.80
C ASN A 62 3.78 -11.52 6.29
N LEU A 63 2.68 -11.91 6.91
CA LEU A 63 2.55 -12.30 8.31
C LEU A 63 1.87 -13.68 8.35
N PRO A 64 2.66 -14.76 8.31
CA PRO A 64 2.14 -16.12 8.37
C PRO A 64 1.33 -16.35 9.64
N TRP A 65 0.20 -17.06 9.50
CA TRP A 65 -0.81 -17.28 10.55
C TRP A 65 -0.34 -17.95 11.83
N ALA A 66 0.90 -18.45 11.89
CA ALA A 66 1.50 -18.99 13.10
C ALA A 66 1.49 -18.00 14.30
N ARG A 67 1.11 -16.73 14.10
CA ARG A 67 0.96 -15.73 15.17
C ARG A 67 -0.48 -15.29 15.50
N ASN A 68 -1.49 -15.68 14.72
CA ASN A 68 -2.85 -15.11 14.82
C ASN A 68 -3.99 -16.14 14.90
N ALA A 69 -3.72 -17.40 15.25
CA ALA A 69 -4.80 -18.33 15.57
C ALA A 69 -5.43 -17.96 16.91
N VAL A 70 -6.25 -16.90 16.93
CA VAL A 70 -7.34 -16.80 17.91
C VAL A 70 -8.36 -17.84 17.47
N GLN A 71 -8.38 -18.93 18.22
CA GLN A 71 -9.39 -19.97 18.18
C GLN A 71 -10.73 -19.31 18.54
N ILE A 72 -11.60 -19.12 17.55
CA ILE A 72 -13.00 -18.70 17.76
C ILE A 72 -13.86 -19.94 17.63
#